data_AF-A0A0F9MWF4-F1
#
_entry.id   AF-A0A0F9MWF4-F1
#
_cell.length_a   1.000
_cell.length_b   1.000
_cell.length_c   1.000
_cell.angle_alpha   90.00
_cell.angle_beta   90.00
_cell.angle_gamma   90.00
#
_symmetry.space_group_name_H-M   'P 1'
#
loop_
_entity.id
_entity.type
_entity.pdbx_description
1 polymer ?
#
loop_
_entity_poly.entity_id
_entity_poly.type
_entity_poly.pdbx_seq_one_letter_code
_entity_poly.pdbx_strand_id
1 'polypeptide(L)'
;VPLFTKFCVSLASGVSEVDFYGVYGNHGKYAKEAPDKTNWDRFFYKALQDAVINQKNVSVYPSAQFYQLINVKGFRFFIIHGNQVHATAGIPLFAMRRKMQEWYAYVGGFNYGYAGHFHSGAYDQVNSEADYTLSPPLVTGDAWALEKIGRASKPMQLCFGIHDRYGRTFEYKLHTDEKFLPRKYDEPEGVIVI
;
A
#
# COMPACT_ATOMS: atom_id res chain seq x y z
N VAL A 1 5.92 -1.73 16.06
CA VAL A 1 6.74 -0.50 16.08
C VAL A 1 8.23 -0.80 15.87
N PRO A 2 8.92 -1.61 16.72
CA PRO A 2 10.38 -1.77 16.62
C PRO A 2 10.90 -2.27 15.26
N LEU A 3 10.17 -3.20 14.63
CA LEU A 3 10.54 -3.72 13.31
C LEU A 3 10.52 -2.64 12.22
N PHE A 4 9.46 -1.82 12.17
CA PHE A 4 9.35 -0.73 11.20
C PHE A 4 10.36 0.39 11.47
N THR A 5 10.65 0.70 12.74
CA THR A 5 11.73 1.63 13.10
C THR A 5 13.06 1.14 12.53
N LYS A 6 13.41 -0.13 12.75
CA LYS A 6 14.64 -0.74 12.20
C LYS A 6 14.65 -0.71 10.68
N PHE A 7 13.52 -0.98 10.03
CA PHE A 7 13.38 -0.91 8.58
C PHE A 7 13.68 0.50 8.05
N CYS A 8 13.03 1.53 8.59
CA CYS A 8 13.26 2.91 8.17
C CYS A 8 14.71 3.35 8.40
N VAL A 9 15.29 3.03 9.57
CA VAL A 9 16.70 3.35 9.87
C VAL A 9 17.67 2.59 8.96
N SER A 10 17.36 1.34 8.61
CA SER A 10 18.16 0.56 7.67
C SER A 10 18.16 1.21 6.28
N LEU A 11 16.99 1.67 5.79
CA LEU A 11 16.93 2.39 4.52
C LEU A 11 17.76 3.68 4.56
N ALA A 12 17.64 4.42 5.67
CA ALA A 12 18.34 5.69 5.89
C ALA A 12 19.87 5.57 5.91
N SER A 13 20.43 4.36 5.98
CA SER A 13 21.88 4.13 5.82
C SER A 13 22.35 4.16 4.37
N GLY A 14 21.45 3.99 3.41
CA GLY A 14 21.76 3.95 1.97
C GLY A 14 21.24 5.15 1.17
N VAL A 15 20.44 6.04 1.78
CA VAL A 15 19.86 7.23 1.12
C VAL A 15 20.00 8.46 1.99
N SER A 16 19.89 9.65 1.38
CA SER A 16 20.01 10.92 2.10
C SER A 16 18.87 11.15 3.09
N GLU A 17 17.63 10.82 2.71
CA GLU A 17 16.42 11.06 3.47
C GLU A 17 15.40 9.93 3.26
N VAL A 18 14.63 9.63 4.30
CA VAL A 18 13.53 8.66 4.28
C VAL A 18 12.26 9.31 4.81
N ASP A 19 11.26 9.43 3.95
CA ASP A 19 9.93 9.90 4.32
C ASP A 19 8.93 8.75 4.33
N PHE A 20 8.31 8.50 5.48
CA PHE A 20 7.24 7.54 5.64
C PHE A 20 5.88 8.26 5.69
N TYR A 21 5.01 8.00 4.72
CA TYR A 21 3.64 8.53 4.69
C TYR A 21 2.65 7.43 5.04
N GLY A 22 1.96 7.56 6.18
CA GLY A 22 1.01 6.57 6.68
C GLY A 22 -0.44 7.03 6.52
N VAL A 23 -1.26 6.27 5.80
CA VAL A 23 -2.72 6.43 5.79
C VAL A 23 -3.37 5.37 6.66
N TYR A 24 -4.30 5.76 7.52
CA TYR A 24 -4.97 4.80 8.39
C TYR A 24 -6.03 4.02 7.62
N GLY A 25 -6.21 2.76 8.00
CA GLY A 25 -7.10 1.82 7.38
C GLY A 25 -8.21 1.37 8.30
N ASN A 26 -8.52 0.07 8.23
CA ASN A 26 -9.62 -0.56 8.96
C ASN A 26 -9.14 -1.51 10.07
N HIS A 27 -7.88 -1.43 10.52
CA HIS A 27 -7.29 -2.38 11.49
C HIS A 27 -7.75 -2.19 12.94
N GLY A 28 -9.06 -2.21 13.15
CA GLY A 28 -9.68 -2.20 14.46
C GLY A 28 -9.58 -0.87 15.20
N LYS A 29 -10.43 -0.74 16.21
CA LYS A 29 -10.37 0.30 17.25
C LYS A 29 -10.20 -0.41 18.59
N TYR A 30 -9.77 0.29 19.63
CA TYR A 30 -9.65 -0.33 20.96
C TYR A 30 -11.00 -0.83 21.52
N ALA A 31 -12.13 -0.31 21.04
CA ALA A 31 -13.49 -0.80 21.33
C ALA A 31 -14.42 -0.55 20.13
N LYS A 32 -15.52 -1.31 20.01
CA LYS A 32 -16.46 -1.22 18.88
C LYS A 32 -17.10 0.16 18.76
N GLU A 33 -17.43 0.77 19.90
CA GLU A 33 -18.08 2.08 20.04
C GLU A 33 -17.07 3.24 20.00
N ALA A 34 -15.78 2.93 19.99
CA ALA A 34 -14.74 3.96 20.04
C ALA A 34 -14.75 4.87 18.79
N PRO A 35 -14.31 6.12 18.93
CA PRO A 35 -14.10 6.99 17.77
C PRO A 35 -13.09 6.40 16.78
N ASP A 36 -13.29 6.63 15.47
CA ASP A 36 -12.35 6.21 14.40
C ASP A 36 -10.91 6.71 14.62
N LYS A 37 -10.76 7.79 15.40
CA LYS A 37 -9.45 8.34 15.79
C LYS A 37 -8.61 7.39 16.62
N THR A 38 -9.22 6.35 17.20
CA THR A 38 -8.54 5.36 18.05
C THR A 38 -8.18 4.07 17.32
N ASN A 39 -8.12 4.18 15.99
CA ASN A 39 -7.67 3.16 15.07
C ASN A 39 -6.20 2.79 15.32
N TRP A 40 -5.89 1.49 15.29
CA TRP A 40 -4.53 1.00 15.58
C TRP A 40 -3.48 1.47 14.58
N ASP A 41 -3.83 1.74 13.33
CA ASP A 41 -2.90 2.32 12.35
C ASP A 41 -2.45 3.71 12.80
N ARG A 42 -3.38 4.54 13.31
CA ARG A 42 -3.04 5.87 13.84
C ARG A 42 -2.12 5.79 15.05
N PHE A 43 -2.39 4.88 15.98
CA PHE A 43 -1.50 4.64 17.11
C PHE A 43 -0.12 4.17 16.64
N PHE A 44 -0.08 3.21 15.71
CA PHE A 44 1.16 2.69 15.15
C PHE A 44 2.00 3.78 14.48
N TYR A 45 1.40 4.61 13.62
CA TYR A 45 2.14 5.69 12.96
C TYR A 45 2.63 6.75 13.95
N LYS A 46 1.85 7.07 14.98
CA LYS A 46 2.29 8.01 16.02
C LYS A 46 3.46 7.44 16.83
N ALA A 47 3.36 6.18 17.24
CA ALA A 47 4.44 5.51 17.95
C ALA A 47 5.69 5.33 17.08
N LEU A 48 5.52 5.11 15.76
CA LEU A 48 6.63 5.05 14.80
C LEU A 48 7.31 6.42 14.66
N GLN A 49 6.53 7.49 14.55
CA GLN A 49 7.03 8.87 14.53
C GLN A 49 7.86 9.18 15.78
N ASP A 50 7.34 8.85 16.97
CA ASP A 50 8.06 9.06 18.23
C ASP A 50 9.33 8.20 18.31
N ALA A 51 9.29 6.97 17.78
CA ALA A 51 10.44 6.05 17.79
C ALA A 51 11.60 6.51 16.88
N VAL A 52 11.33 7.33 15.86
CA VAL A 52 12.36 7.89 14.96
C VAL A 52 12.68 9.35 15.23
N ILE A 53 12.14 9.96 16.30
CA ILE A 53 12.26 11.40 16.56
C ILE A 53 13.71 11.92 16.62
N ASN A 54 14.65 11.07 17.04
CA ASN A 54 16.07 11.40 17.13
C ASN A 54 16.87 11.03 15.86
N GLN A 55 16.23 10.46 14.84
CA GLN A 55 16.84 10.15 13.54
C GLN A 55 16.75 11.38 12.64
N LYS A 56 17.90 11.98 12.31
CA LYS A 56 17.94 13.27 11.59
C LYS A 56 17.40 13.20 10.16
N ASN A 57 17.46 12.04 9.52
CA ASN A 57 17.10 11.83 8.12
C ASN A 57 15.91 10.87 7.93
N VAL A 58 15.10 10.66 8.97
CA VAL A 58 13.88 9.86 8.88
C VAL A 58 12.70 10.65 9.41
N SER A 59 11.70 10.88 8.56
CA SER A 59 10.47 11.58 8.92
C SER A 59 9.25 10.68 8.73
N VAL A 60 8.28 10.79 9.63
CA VAL A 60 7.03 10.03 9.59
C VAL A 60 5.86 11.00 9.59
N TYR A 61 4.99 10.86 8.61
CA TYR A 61 3.83 11.71 8.34
C TYR A 61 2.53 10.88 8.40
N PRO A 62 1.92 10.74 9.59
CA PRO A 62 0.60 10.15 9.73
C PRO A 62 -0.47 11.05 9.12
N SER A 63 -1.44 10.46 8.41
CA SER A 63 -2.50 11.23 7.78
C SER A 63 -3.52 11.78 8.79
N ALA A 64 -3.91 13.04 8.60
CA ALA A 64 -5.09 13.58 9.27
C ALA A 64 -6.38 13.01 8.67
N GLN A 65 -6.40 12.84 7.34
CA GLN A 65 -7.53 12.37 6.53
C GLN A 65 -7.38 10.89 6.13
N PHE A 66 -8.42 10.30 5.55
CA PHE A 66 -8.38 8.92 5.03
C PHE A 66 -7.43 8.72 3.82
N TYR A 67 -6.86 9.81 3.32
CA TYR A 67 -5.91 9.86 2.22
C TYR A 67 -4.75 10.83 2.54
N GLN A 68 -3.71 10.80 1.72
CA GLN A 68 -2.72 11.89 1.62
C GLN A 68 -2.42 12.22 0.16
N LEU A 69 -2.09 13.50 -0.08
CA LEU A 69 -1.48 13.96 -1.33
C LEU A 69 -0.02 14.28 -1.07
N ILE A 70 0.87 13.67 -1.84
CA ILE A 70 2.31 13.81 -1.66
C ILE A 70 2.90 14.30 -2.98
N ASN A 71 3.77 15.30 -2.92
CA ASN A 71 4.51 15.75 -4.08
C ASN A 71 5.90 15.11 -4.08
N VAL A 72 6.18 14.27 -5.08
CA VAL A 72 7.50 13.67 -5.27
C VAL A 72 8.01 14.10 -6.63
N LYS A 73 9.05 14.94 -6.63
CA LYS A 73 9.68 15.49 -7.86
C LYS A 73 8.70 16.15 -8.83
N GLY A 74 7.70 16.85 -8.30
CA GLY A 74 6.67 17.55 -9.09
C GLY A 74 5.47 16.69 -9.48
N PHE A 75 5.50 15.38 -9.21
CA PHE A 75 4.38 14.48 -9.45
C PHE A 75 3.55 14.29 -8.19
N ARG A 76 2.23 14.35 -8.34
CA ARG A 76 1.29 14.21 -7.22
C ARG A 76 0.87 12.76 -7.05
N PHE A 77 1.14 12.23 -5.87
CA PHE A 77 0.73 10.91 -5.42
C PHE A 77 -0.51 11.02 -4.55
N PHE A 78 -1.53 10.25 -4.86
CA PHE A 78 -2.71 10.08 -4.02
C PHE A 78 -2.63 8.72 -3.35
N ILE A 79 -2.44 8.70 -2.03
CA ILE A 79 -2.37 7.46 -1.26
C ILE A 79 -3.58 7.32 -0.34
N ILE A 80 -4.10 6.10 -0.22
CA ILE A 80 -5.31 5.77 0.52
C ILE A 80 -5.22 4.30 0.99
N HIS A 81 -5.88 3.94 2.09
CA HIS A 81 -5.96 2.54 2.49
C HIS A 81 -6.87 1.70 1.59
N GLY A 82 -8.09 2.18 1.27
CA GLY A 82 -9.00 1.55 0.32
C GLY A 82 -10.24 0.91 0.94
N ASN A 83 -10.37 0.92 2.27
CA ASN A 83 -11.53 0.38 3.00
C ASN A 83 -12.85 1.15 2.77
N GLN A 84 -12.80 2.28 2.07
CA GLN A 84 -13.97 3.05 1.64
C GLN A 84 -14.62 2.45 0.39
N VAL A 85 -13.98 1.48 -0.26
CA VAL A 85 -14.45 0.87 -1.50
C VAL A 85 -15.09 -0.49 -1.19
N HIS A 86 -16.37 -0.64 -1.52
CA HIS A 86 -17.06 -1.91 -1.44
C HIS A 86 -16.87 -2.69 -2.74
N ALA A 87 -16.28 -3.88 -2.64
CA ALA A 87 -16.07 -4.75 -3.80
C ALA A 87 -17.41 -5.15 -4.45
N THR A 88 -17.43 -5.19 -5.78
CA THR A 88 -18.61 -5.65 -6.54
C THR A 88 -18.42 -7.13 -6.84
N ALA A 89 -19.37 -7.99 -6.41
CA ALA A 89 -19.26 -9.45 -6.51
C ALA A 89 -17.93 -10.01 -5.95
N GLY A 90 -17.42 -9.40 -4.88
CA GLY A 90 -16.14 -9.80 -4.26
C GLY A 90 -14.89 -9.43 -5.08
N ILE A 91 -15.02 -8.63 -6.14
CA ILE A 91 -13.89 -8.13 -6.95
C ILE A 91 -13.80 -6.60 -6.80
N PRO A 92 -12.66 -6.05 -6.35
CA PRO A 92 -12.57 -4.62 -6.03
C PRO A 92 -12.37 -3.73 -7.26
N LEU A 93 -11.95 -4.28 -8.40
CA LEU A 93 -11.41 -3.49 -9.53
C LEU A 93 -12.40 -2.47 -10.08
N PHE A 94 -13.64 -2.88 -10.39
CA PHE A 94 -14.65 -1.98 -10.96
C PHE A 94 -15.04 -0.86 -9.98
N ALA A 95 -15.24 -1.22 -8.71
CA ALA A 95 -15.59 -0.25 -7.67
C ALA A 95 -14.43 0.72 -7.41
N MET A 96 -13.19 0.22 -7.45
CA MET A 96 -11.99 1.03 -7.27
C MET A 96 -11.80 2.01 -8.43
N ARG A 97 -11.93 1.56 -9.69
CA ARG A 97 -11.79 2.44 -10.86
C ARG A 97 -12.74 3.64 -10.76
N ARG A 98 -14.01 3.38 -10.47
CA ARG A 98 -15.01 4.44 -10.26
C ARG A 98 -14.59 5.38 -9.13
N LYS A 99 -14.16 4.85 -7.99
CA LYS A 99 -13.75 5.65 -6.83
C LYS A 99 -12.50 6.47 -7.09
N MET A 100 -11.51 5.94 -7.81
CA MET A 100 -10.32 6.70 -8.20
C MET A 100 -10.65 7.85 -9.15
N GLN A 101 -11.63 7.69 -10.06
CA GLN A 101 -12.11 8.79 -10.90
C GLN A 101 -12.81 9.89 -10.07
N GLU A 102 -13.68 9.50 -9.14
CA GLU A 102 -14.33 10.44 -8.21
C GLU A 102 -13.32 11.18 -7.34
N TRP A 103 -12.34 10.46 -6.78
CA TRP A 103 -11.30 11.06 -5.95
C TRP A 103 -10.34 11.93 -6.76
N TYR A 104 -10.00 11.56 -7.99
CA TYR A 104 -9.21 12.39 -8.89
C TYR A 104 -9.88 13.75 -9.08
N ALA A 105 -11.19 13.77 -9.36
CA ALA A 105 -11.94 15.02 -9.47
C ALA A 105 -11.98 15.79 -8.14
N TYR A 106 -12.23 15.10 -7.02
CA TYR A 106 -12.35 15.70 -5.69
C TYR A 106 -11.06 16.37 -5.20
N VAL A 107 -9.90 15.75 -5.42
CA VAL A 107 -8.61 16.27 -4.94
C VAL A 107 -7.93 17.23 -5.93
N GLY A 108 -8.58 17.54 -7.05
CA GLY A 108 -8.02 18.41 -8.10
C GLY A 108 -6.89 17.74 -8.88
N GLY A 109 -7.00 16.44 -9.14
CA GLY A 109 -6.09 15.62 -9.93
C GLY A 109 -4.92 15.02 -9.15
N PHE A 110 -4.34 13.95 -9.68
CA PHE A 110 -3.08 13.31 -9.26
C PHE A 110 -2.46 12.54 -10.42
N ASN A 111 -1.16 12.24 -10.40
CA ASN A 111 -0.52 11.44 -11.44
C ASN A 111 -0.57 9.93 -11.10
N TYR A 112 -0.39 9.60 -9.82
CA TYR A 112 -0.29 8.20 -9.37
C TYR A 112 -1.14 7.96 -8.12
N GLY A 113 -2.11 7.06 -8.22
CA GLY A 113 -2.92 6.58 -7.11
C GLY A 113 -2.36 5.28 -6.51
N TYR A 114 -2.36 5.14 -5.18
CA TYR A 114 -2.03 3.87 -4.52
C TYR A 114 -3.08 3.54 -3.45
N ALA A 115 -3.58 2.31 -3.49
CA ALA A 115 -4.48 1.78 -2.48
C ALA A 115 -4.07 0.39 -2.00
N GLY A 116 -4.42 0.04 -0.77
CA GLY A 116 -4.21 -1.29 -0.18
C GLY A 116 -5.54 -2.01 0.06
N HIS A 117 -5.71 -2.52 1.29
CA HIS A 117 -6.93 -3.16 1.83
C HIS A 117 -7.35 -4.50 1.21
N PHE A 118 -7.30 -4.66 -0.11
CA PHE A 118 -7.84 -5.84 -0.81
C PHE A 118 -6.90 -7.04 -0.87
N HIS A 119 -5.71 -6.92 -0.29
CA HIS A 119 -4.69 -7.97 -0.26
C HIS A 119 -4.49 -8.63 -1.64
N SER A 120 -4.52 -7.82 -2.69
CA SER A 120 -4.36 -8.25 -4.09
C SER A 120 -3.73 -7.12 -4.89
N GLY A 121 -2.74 -7.48 -5.72
CA GLY A 121 -2.06 -6.55 -6.60
C GLY A 121 -2.87 -6.31 -7.87
N ALA A 122 -3.02 -5.05 -8.29
CA ALA A 122 -3.66 -4.69 -9.56
C ALA A 122 -3.16 -3.34 -10.07
N TYR A 123 -3.36 -3.09 -11.35
CA TYR A 123 -3.05 -1.82 -12.01
C TYR A 123 -4.18 -1.46 -12.95
N ASP A 124 -4.57 -0.18 -12.98
CA ASP A 124 -5.50 0.35 -13.98
C ASP A 124 -5.29 1.86 -14.14
N GLN A 125 -5.86 2.43 -15.20
CA GLN A 125 -5.81 3.85 -15.51
C GLN A 125 -7.09 4.57 -15.04
N VAL A 126 -6.91 5.77 -14.49
CA VAL A 126 -8.02 6.67 -14.18
C VAL A 126 -8.47 7.40 -15.45
N ASN A 127 -7.51 7.96 -16.19
CA ASN A 127 -7.64 8.68 -17.45
C ASN A 127 -6.27 8.72 -18.19
N SER A 128 -6.09 9.60 -19.18
CA SER A 128 -4.84 9.72 -19.95
C SER A 128 -3.64 10.24 -19.14
N GLU A 129 -3.89 10.94 -18.03
CA GLU A 129 -2.88 11.64 -17.24
C GLU A 129 -2.57 10.95 -15.90
N ALA A 130 -3.37 9.95 -15.53
CA ALA A 130 -3.36 9.37 -14.20
C ALA A 130 -3.64 7.87 -14.20
N ASP A 131 -2.85 7.14 -13.42
CA ASP A 131 -3.06 5.73 -13.15
C ASP A 131 -3.17 5.45 -11.65
N TYR A 132 -3.53 4.21 -11.31
CA TYR A 132 -3.47 3.76 -9.94
C TYR A 132 -3.03 2.31 -9.82
N THR A 133 -2.44 1.99 -8.67
CA THR A 133 -1.98 0.66 -8.32
C THR A 133 -2.64 0.20 -7.02
N LEU A 134 -3.22 -0.99 -7.02
CA LEU A 134 -3.54 -1.71 -5.78
C LEU A 134 -2.27 -2.41 -5.33
N SER A 135 -1.73 -1.98 -4.19
CA SER A 135 -0.52 -2.55 -3.63
C SER A 135 -0.80 -3.97 -3.13
N PRO A 136 0.02 -4.96 -3.54
CA PRO A 136 -0.02 -6.28 -2.93
C PRO A 136 0.31 -6.19 -1.43
N PRO A 137 -0.12 -7.16 -0.62
CA PRO A 137 0.10 -7.10 0.81
C PRO A 137 1.53 -7.57 1.16
N LEU A 138 2.06 -7.07 2.28
CA LEU A 138 3.30 -7.60 2.88
C LEU A 138 3.08 -8.91 3.65
N VAL A 139 1.83 -9.22 3.98
CA VAL A 139 1.39 -10.39 4.75
C VAL A 139 0.32 -11.14 3.97
N THR A 140 0.25 -12.46 4.11
CA THR A 140 -0.75 -13.28 3.43
C THR A 140 -1.24 -14.41 4.30
N GLY A 141 -2.37 -15.01 3.93
CA GLY A 141 -2.92 -16.19 4.60
C GLY A 141 -3.49 -15.93 5.98
N ASP A 142 -3.95 -14.70 6.27
CA ASP A 142 -4.65 -14.45 7.52
C ASP A 142 -5.97 -15.27 7.57
N ALA A 143 -6.25 -15.83 8.75
CA ALA A 143 -7.36 -16.77 8.93
C ALA A 143 -8.71 -16.14 8.52
N TRP A 144 -8.90 -14.85 8.77
CA TRP A 144 -10.12 -14.15 8.40
C TRP A 144 -10.29 -14.04 6.88
N ALA A 145 -9.25 -13.66 6.13
CA ALA A 145 -9.31 -13.59 4.67
C ALA A 145 -9.52 -14.98 4.05
N LEU A 146 -8.87 -16.01 4.59
CA LEU A 146 -9.08 -17.38 4.14
C LEU A 146 -10.51 -17.86 4.42
N GLU A 147 -11.06 -17.60 5.61
CA GLU A 147 -12.39 -18.06 6.00
C GLU A 147 -13.52 -17.27 5.31
N LYS A 148 -13.41 -15.94 5.24
CA LYS A 148 -14.50 -15.05 4.78
C LYS A 148 -14.43 -14.71 3.30
N ILE A 149 -13.24 -14.67 2.70
CA ILE A 149 -13.05 -14.30 1.30
C ILE A 149 -12.62 -15.52 0.46
N GLY A 150 -11.92 -16.49 1.07
CA GLY A 150 -11.41 -17.66 0.35
C GLY A 150 -10.23 -17.33 -0.56
N ARG A 151 -9.44 -16.30 -0.23
CA ARG A 151 -8.35 -15.81 -1.08
C ARG A 151 -7.10 -15.48 -0.27
N ALA A 152 -5.95 -15.74 -0.89
CA ALA A 152 -4.64 -15.30 -0.46
C ALA A 152 -3.85 -14.83 -1.70
N SER A 153 -2.93 -13.89 -1.53
CA SER A 153 -2.04 -13.43 -2.59
C SER A 153 -0.58 -13.59 -2.19
N LYS A 154 0.34 -13.51 -3.15
CA LYS A 154 1.77 -13.55 -2.85
C LYS A 154 2.16 -12.30 -2.05
N PRO A 155 2.87 -12.43 -0.92
CA PRO A 155 3.31 -11.28 -0.17
C PRO A 155 4.43 -10.57 -0.96
N MET A 156 4.22 -9.28 -1.24
CA MET A 156 5.11 -8.48 -2.07
C MET A 156 5.14 -7.03 -1.61
N GLN A 157 6.28 -6.37 -1.79
CA GLN A 157 6.46 -4.93 -1.60
C GLN A 157 6.71 -4.27 -2.96
N LEU A 158 6.00 -3.18 -3.25
CA LEU A 158 6.30 -2.38 -4.43
C LEU A 158 7.50 -1.47 -4.16
N CYS A 159 8.40 -1.39 -5.13
CA CYS A 159 9.53 -0.46 -5.16
C CYS A 159 9.63 0.12 -6.57
N PHE A 160 9.68 1.44 -6.71
CA PHE A 160 9.70 2.12 -8.00
C PHE A 160 10.55 3.38 -7.94
N GLY A 161 10.95 3.89 -9.10
CA GLY A 161 11.75 5.11 -9.22
C GLY A 161 11.02 6.20 -9.99
N ILE A 162 11.24 7.45 -9.56
CA ILE A 162 10.64 8.66 -10.15
C ILE A 162 11.73 9.52 -10.81
N HIS A 163 11.59 9.72 -12.12
CA HIS A 163 12.42 10.62 -12.92
C HIS A 163 11.77 12.02 -12.99
N ASP A 164 12.57 13.10 -12.93
CA ASP A 164 12.05 14.49 -12.87
C ASP A 164 11.15 14.86 -14.06
N ARG A 165 11.45 14.30 -15.23
CA ARG A 165 10.69 14.56 -16.46
C ARG A 165 9.66 13.48 -16.81
N TYR A 166 9.96 12.22 -16.49
CA TYR A 166 9.22 11.07 -17.04
C TYR A 166 8.33 10.41 -15.98
N GLY A 167 8.34 10.91 -14.75
CA GLY A 167 7.55 10.34 -13.67
C GLY A 167 8.04 8.94 -13.29
N ARG A 168 7.12 8.01 -13.00
CA ARG A 168 7.47 6.61 -12.69
C ARG A 168 8.06 5.90 -13.91
N THR A 169 9.33 5.49 -13.82
CA THR A 169 10.07 4.87 -14.95
C THR A 169 10.32 3.37 -14.81
N PHE A 170 10.30 2.85 -13.59
CA PHE A 170 10.40 1.41 -13.33
C PHE A 170 9.60 1.04 -12.09
N GLU A 171 9.18 -0.21 -12.01
CA GLU A 171 8.54 -0.79 -10.83
C GLU A 171 9.02 -2.23 -10.65
N TYR A 172 9.44 -2.55 -9.44
CA TYR A 172 9.82 -3.86 -8.97
C TYR A 172 8.84 -4.35 -7.91
N LYS A 173 8.41 -5.60 -8.07
CA LYS A 173 7.64 -6.34 -7.07
C LYS A 173 8.62 -7.18 -6.26
N LEU A 174 9.02 -6.65 -5.11
CA LEU A 174 9.96 -7.34 -4.22
C LEU A 174 9.22 -8.46 -3.49
N HIS A 175 9.67 -9.70 -3.68
CA HIS A 175 9.15 -10.85 -2.97
C HIS A 175 9.65 -10.85 -1.53
N THR A 176 8.75 -10.98 -0.57
CA THR A 176 9.10 -10.94 0.87
C THR A 176 9.09 -12.33 1.52
N ASP A 177 8.70 -13.37 0.78
CA ASP A 177 8.73 -14.76 1.22
C ASP A 177 9.07 -15.68 0.04
N GLU A 178 10.17 -16.42 0.18
CA GLU A 178 10.71 -17.32 -0.84
C GLU A 178 9.75 -18.47 -1.20
N LYS A 179 8.84 -18.85 -0.29
CA LYS A 179 7.85 -19.91 -0.53
C LYS A 179 6.89 -19.59 -1.68
N PHE A 180 6.75 -18.32 -2.03
CA PHE A 180 5.85 -17.84 -3.08
C PHE A 180 6.57 -17.57 -4.41
N LEU A 181 7.88 -17.81 -4.48
CA LEU A 181 8.63 -17.68 -5.73
C LEU A 181 8.09 -18.65 -6.79
N PRO A 182 8.07 -18.23 -8.06
CA PRO A 182 7.73 -19.16 -9.14
C PRO A 182 8.75 -20.30 -9.15
N ARG A 183 8.25 -21.54 -9.19
CA ARG A 183 9.09 -22.71 -9.46
C ARG A 183 9.38 -22.78 -10.95
N LYS A 184 10.59 -23.21 -11.31
CA LYS A 184 10.90 -23.50 -12.72
C LYS A 184 10.10 -24.73 -13.14
N TYR A 185 9.65 -24.73 -14.38
CA TYR A 185 8.81 -25.79 -14.95
C TYR A 185 9.43 -27.19 -14.82
N ASP A 186 10.77 -27.26 -14.80
CA ASP A 186 11.52 -28.51 -14.75
C ASP A 186 11.67 -29.10 -13.33
N GLU A 187 10.98 -28.52 -12.33
CA GLU A 187 10.83 -29.10 -10.99
C GLU A 187 9.51 -29.89 -10.94
N PRO A 188 9.54 -31.23 -11.08
CA PRO A 188 8.34 -32.02 -11.27
C PRO A 188 7.55 -32.15 -9.98
N GLU A 189 6.43 -31.45 -9.87
CA GLU A 189 5.29 -31.92 -9.09
C GLU A 189 4.01 -31.79 -9.93
N GLY A 190 3.64 -32.90 -10.58
CA GLY A 190 2.27 -33.22 -10.95
C GLY A 190 1.51 -32.14 -11.73
N VAL A 191 1.86 -31.95 -13.00
CA VAL A 191 0.92 -31.32 -13.95
C VAL A 191 -0.20 -32.32 -14.23
N ILE A 192 -1.36 -32.15 -13.57
CA ILE A 192 -2.62 -32.63 -14.13
C ILE A 192 -3.02 -31.59 -15.18
N VAL A 193 -2.85 -31.95 -16.45
CA VAL A 193 -3.50 -31.26 -17.56
C VAL A 193 -4.97 -31.68 -17.53
N ILE A 194 -5.89 -30.73 -17.39
CA ILE A 194 -7.31 -30.91 -17.72
C ILE A 194 -7.53 -30.26 -19.09
#